data_AF-A0A1C7MPQ7-F1
#
_entry.id   AF-A0A1C7MPQ7-F1
#
_cell.length_a   1.000
_cell.length_b   1.000
_cell.length_c   1.000
_cell.angle_alpha   90.00
_cell.angle_beta   90.00
_cell.angle_gamma   90.00
#
_symmetry.space_group_name_H-M   'P 1'
#
loop_
_entity.id
_entity.type
_entity.pdbx_description
1 polymer ?
#
loop_
_entity_poly.entity_id
_entity_poly.type
_entity_poly.pdbx_seq_one_letter_code
_entity_poly.pdbx_strand_id
1 'polypeptide(L)'
;MTTVHSGRRQSSVGLWCLASLVDTGRRSMAICEHWKHNVNIGQFLNTGEIDIIEGVHDNEHNQVTWHTGPNCTLNQNASFTGSLVETNGQPNLDCDGSLNNNAGCGVTEWSRASYGPTFDAQGGGVFAMKWDDEGIAVWSFYRAAVPQDVVSGAPNPSTWGEPVAILEPSGCNPITNFVNHSIVFADMSYDLMRRAMQVTGRATRTPRQAAQERAQTV
;
A
#
# COMPACT_ATOMS: atom_id res chain seq x y z
N MET A 1 17.04 5.61 0.46
CA MET A 1 17.31 4.64 -0.61
C MET A 1 16.32 3.51 -0.42
N THR A 2 15.32 3.42 -1.29
CA THR A 2 14.32 2.36 -1.26
C THR A 2 14.89 1.14 -1.96
N THR A 3 14.90 0.01 -1.28
CA THR A 3 15.39 -1.25 -1.85
C THR A 3 14.27 -2.27 -1.80
N VAL A 4 13.89 -2.77 -2.96
CA VAL A 4 12.80 -3.73 -3.12
C VAL A 4 13.41 -5.05 -3.51
N HIS A 5 13.03 -6.11 -2.81
CA HIS A 5 13.40 -7.47 -3.15
C HIS A 5 12.12 -8.20 -3.50
N SER A 6 11.89 -8.41 -4.80
CA SER A 6 10.85 -9.32 -5.27
C SER A 6 11.46 -10.72 -5.40
N GLY A 7 11.02 -11.63 -4.54
CA GLY A 7 11.37 -13.04 -4.66
C GLY A 7 10.51 -13.67 -5.76
N ARG A 8 11.12 -14.20 -6.83
CA ARG A 8 10.39 -15.09 -7.76
C ARG A 8 10.01 -16.37 -7.02
N ARG A 9 8.78 -16.86 -7.31
CA ARG A 9 8.22 -18.17 -6.93
C ARG A 9 9.31 -19.18 -6.55
N GLN A 10 9.49 -19.40 -5.26
CA GLN A 10 10.13 -20.63 -4.79
C GLN A 10 9.00 -21.60 -4.44
N SER A 11 8.87 -22.64 -5.26
CA SER A 11 7.99 -23.81 -5.08
C SER A 11 6.52 -23.50 -4.73
N SER A 12 5.63 -23.44 -5.72
CA SER A 12 4.15 -23.62 -5.59
C SER A 12 3.35 -22.80 -4.56
N VAL A 13 3.97 -21.98 -3.69
CA VAL A 13 3.30 -21.23 -2.63
C VAL A 13 3.89 -19.82 -2.59
N GLY A 14 3.12 -18.90 -3.15
CA GLY A 14 3.19 -17.46 -2.85
C GLY A 14 4.11 -16.55 -3.68
N LEU A 15 3.66 -15.31 -3.83
CA LEU A 15 4.42 -14.15 -4.29
C LEU A 15 4.88 -13.34 -3.08
N TRP A 16 6.16 -12.94 -3.06
CA TRP A 16 6.75 -12.15 -1.97
C TRP A 16 7.02 -10.73 -2.45
N CYS A 17 6.46 -9.75 -1.74
CA CYS A 17 6.85 -8.35 -1.88
C CYS A 17 7.52 -7.91 -0.58
N LEU A 18 8.83 -7.70 -0.63
CA LEU A 18 9.61 -7.14 0.47
C LEU A 18 10.11 -5.75 0.06
N ALA A 19 9.67 -4.72 0.78
CA ALA A 19 10.12 -3.36 0.56
C ALA A 19 10.83 -2.84 1.83
N SER A 20 12.14 -2.56 1.72
CA SER A 20 12.86 -1.77 2.71
C SER A 20 12.73 -0.30 2.31
N LEU A 21 11.99 0.45 3.10
CA LEU A 21 11.64 1.84 2.83
C LEU A 21 12.23 2.75 3.89
N VAL A 22 12.76 3.86 3.41
CA VAL A 22 12.90 5.10 4.16
C VAL A 22 11.97 6.02 3.41
N ASP A 23 10.80 6.35 3.97
CA ASP A 23 10.04 7.47 3.43
C ASP A 23 10.93 8.71 3.66
N THR A 24 10.97 9.59 2.67
CA THR A 24 11.92 10.73 2.67
C THR A 24 11.15 12.02 2.90
N GLY A 25 10.07 11.94 3.69
CA GLY A 25 9.15 13.02 3.94
C GLY A 25 8.22 13.32 2.76
N ARG A 26 7.91 12.33 1.92
CA ARG A 26 7.01 12.53 0.77
C ARG A 26 6.15 11.31 0.53
N ARG A 27 4.96 11.34 1.12
CA ARG A 27 3.71 10.62 0.79
C ARG A 27 3.93 9.45 -0.17
N SER A 28 4.65 8.46 0.33
CA SER A 28 5.12 7.32 -0.43
C SER A 28 4.08 6.22 -0.32
N MET A 29 3.53 5.83 -1.47
CA MET A 29 2.58 4.74 -1.60
C MET A 29 3.28 3.55 -2.27
N ALA A 30 3.20 2.38 -1.64
CA ALA A 30 3.70 1.13 -2.22
C ALA A 30 2.49 0.29 -2.64
N ILE A 31 2.10 0.45 -3.90
CA ILE A 31 0.95 -0.24 -4.50
C ILE A 31 1.45 -1.48 -5.22
N CYS A 32 0.78 -2.61 -5.08
CA CYS A 32 0.87 -3.66 -6.08
C CYS A 32 -0.33 -3.54 -7.03
N GLU A 33 -0.10 -3.09 -8.26
CA GLU A 33 -1.14 -2.82 -9.27
C GLU A 33 -0.86 -3.52 -10.62
N HIS A 34 -1.90 -3.74 -11.43
CA HIS A 34 -1.75 -4.28 -12.79
C HIS A 34 -1.28 -3.20 -13.78
N TRP A 35 -0.02 -3.27 -14.25
CA TRP A 35 0.50 -2.33 -15.25
C TRP A 35 0.41 -2.88 -16.69
N LYS A 36 -0.60 -2.44 -17.45
CA LYS A 36 -0.60 -2.43 -18.92
C LYS A 36 -0.88 -1.00 -19.40
N HIS A 37 -0.11 -0.53 -20.38
CA HIS A 37 -0.36 0.74 -21.08
C HIS A 37 -1.73 0.66 -21.78
N ASN A 38 -2.63 1.62 -21.49
CA ASN A 38 -4.01 1.76 -21.99
C ASN A 38 -5.05 0.82 -21.36
N VAL A 39 -5.46 1.12 -20.13
CA VAL A 39 -6.54 0.38 -19.46
C VAL A 39 -7.61 1.37 -18.97
N ASN A 40 -8.86 1.13 -19.38
CA ASN A 40 -10.03 1.81 -18.84
C ASN A 40 -10.22 1.39 -17.37
N ILE A 41 -10.58 2.35 -16.51
CA ILE A 41 -10.90 2.22 -15.07
C ILE A 41 -11.75 0.99 -14.68
N GLY A 42 -12.50 0.38 -15.61
CA GLY A 42 -13.29 -0.84 -15.37
C GLY A 42 -12.52 -2.17 -15.40
N GLN A 43 -11.25 -2.22 -15.84
CA GLN A 43 -10.48 -3.47 -15.90
C GLN A 43 -9.67 -3.74 -14.62
N PHE A 44 -9.31 -2.68 -13.89
CA PHE A 44 -8.63 -2.73 -12.59
C PHE A 44 -9.44 -3.49 -11.53
N LEU A 45 -10.76 -3.26 -11.52
CA LEU A 45 -11.71 -3.89 -10.59
C LEU A 45 -11.78 -5.41 -10.71
N ASN A 46 -11.38 -5.99 -11.85
CA ASN A 46 -11.40 -7.44 -12.04
C ASN A 46 -10.03 -8.10 -11.81
N THR A 47 -9.00 -7.33 -11.45
CA THR A 47 -7.64 -7.84 -11.26
C THR A 47 -7.03 -7.51 -9.91
N GLY A 48 -7.69 -6.70 -9.10
CA GLY A 48 -7.30 -6.38 -7.72
C GLY A 48 -6.18 -5.34 -7.60
N GLU A 49 -6.17 -4.63 -6.48
CA GLU A 49 -5.07 -3.78 -5.99
C GLU A 49 -4.86 -4.05 -4.50
N ILE A 50 -3.58 -4.03 -4.11
CA ILE A 50 -3.14 -4.20 -2.74
C ILE A 50 -2.25 -3.01 -2.39
N ASP A 51 -2.73 -2.15 -1.51
CA ASP A 51 -1.96 -1.06 -0.94
C ASP A 51 -1.28 -1.56 0.32
N ILE A 52 0.03 -1.80 0.22
CA ILE A 52 0.83 -2.28 1.36
C ILE A 52 1.15 -1.09 2.28
N ILE A 53 1.33 0.08 1.68
CA ILE A 53 1.58 1.34 2.39
C ILE A 53 0.76 2.43 1.75
N GLU A 54 -0.19 2.97 2.50
CA GLU A 54 -1.09 4.03 2.07
C GLU A 54 -1.32 5.05 3.20
N GLY A 55 -1.39 6.31 2.82
CA GLY A 55 -1.86 7.37 3.71
C GLY A 55 -2.18 8.63 2.94
N VAL A 56 -3.21 9.33 3.41
CA VAL A 56 -3.59 10.64 2.86
C VAL A 56 -3.27 11.74 3.86
N HIS A 57 -2.98 12.93 3.33
CA HIS A 57 -2.73 14.12 4.15
C HIS A 57 -1.64 13.92 5.22
N ASP A 58 -2.02 14.11 6.47
CA ASP A 58 -1.14 14.12 7.64
C ASP A 58 -1.42 12.87 8.51
N ASN A 59 -1.90 11.78 7.88
CA ASN A 59 -2.04 10.49 8.55
C ASN A 59 -0.71 10.13 9.24
N GLU A 60 -0.83 9.65 10.48
CA GLU A 60 0.33 9.27 11.30
C GLU A 60 0.48 7.74 11.41
N HIS A 61 -0.42 7.01 10.75
CA HIS A 61 -0.53 5.57 10.77
C HIS A 61 -0.67 5.08 9.34
N ASN A 62 0.02 3.99 9.02
CA ASN A 62 -0.12 3.33 7.74
C ASN A 62 -1.51 2.69 7.63
N GLN A 63 -2.05 2.64 6.42
CA GLN A 63 -3.23 1.87 6.08
C GLN A 63 -2.86 0.82 5.05
N VAL A 64 -3.22 -0.44 5.32
CA VAL A 64 -3.19 -1.52 4.33
C VAL A 64 -4.59 -1.64 3.76
N THR A 65 -4.74 -1.54 2.44
CA THR A 65 -6.04 -1.53 1.77
C THR A 65 -6.08 -2.55 0.64
N TRP A 66 -7.24 -3.16 0.44
CA TRP A 66 -7.53 -4.00 -0.71
C TRP A 66 -8.69 -3.42 -1.51
N HIS A 67 -8.48 -3.33 -2.83
CA HIS A 67 -9.50 -2.98 -3.79
C HIS A 67 -9.70 -4.14 -4.76
N THR A 68 -10.95 -4.54 -4.94
CA THR A 68 -11.35 -5.71 -5.75
C THR A 68 -12.65 -5.43 -6.48
N GLY A 69 -13.17 -6.45 -7.17
CA GLY A 69 -14.54 -6.45 -7.67
C GLY A 69 -15.54 -6.91 -6.60
N PRO A 70 -16.81 -7.10 -6.98
CA PRO A 70 -17.84 -7.53 -6.04
C PRO A 70 -17.55 -8.89 -5.40
N ASN A 71 -18.12 -9.12 -4.22
CA ASN A 71 -18.04 -10.38 -3.44
C ASN A 71 -16.66 -10.69 -2.82
N CYS A 72 -15.99 -9.66 -2.34
CA CYS A 72 -14.76 -9.77 -1.57
C CYS A 72 -14.94 -8.97 -0.28
N THR A 73 -14.82 -9.62 0.88
CA THR A 73 -14.96 -8.96 2.18
C THR A 73 -13.86 -9.33 3.15
N LEU A 74 -13.51 -8.36 4.00
CA LEU A 74 -12.56 -8.52 5.09
C LEU A 74 -13.25 -9.19 6.29
N ASN A 75 -12.61 -10.22 6.87
CA ASN A 75 -13.14 -10.90 8.06
C ASN A 75 -12.77 -10.10 9.33
N GLN A 76 -13.76 -9.46 9.95
CA GLN A 76 -13.57 -8.69 11.18
C GLN A 76 -13.09 -9.53 12.39
N ASN A 77 -13.21 -10.86 12.33
CA ASN A 77 -12.77 -11.76 13.39
C ASN A 77 -11.41 -12.42 13.10
N ALA A 78 -10.75 -12.05 11.99
CA ALA A 78 -9.42 -12.54 11.69
C ALA A 78 -8.40 -11.99 12.70
N SER A 79 -7.28 -12.70 12.84
CA SER A 79 -6.19 -12.31 13.74
C SER A 79 -5.25 -11.35 13.02
N PHE A 80 -5.34 -10.06 13.34
CA PHE A 80 -4.37 -9.03 12.95
C PHE A 80 -4.24 -7.95 14.04
N THR A 81 -3.09 -7.28 14.08
CA THR A 81 -2.79 -6.29 15.14
C THR A 81 -3.30 -4.87 14.85
N GLY A 82 -3.67 -4.57 13.60
CA GLY A 82 -4.25 -3.29 13.21
C GLY A 82 -5.73 -3.15 13.61
N SER A 83 -6.32 -1.99 13.29
CA SER A 83 -7.75 -1.71 13.49
C SER A 83 -8.45 -1.57 12.15
N LEU A 84 -9.67 -2.11 12.03
CA LEU A 84 -10.47 -1.98 10.82
C LEU A 84 -10.74 -0.51 10.51
N VAL A 85 -10.63 -0.13 9.25
CA VAL A 85 -11.07 1.19 8.80
C VAL A 85 -12.57 1.28 8.96
N GLU A 86 -13.05 2.37 9.58
CA GLU A 86 -14.47 2.58 9.83
C GLU A 86 -15.04 3.73 9.00
N THR A 87 -16.30 3.61 8.61
CA THR A 87 -17.09 4.70 8.05
C THR A 87 -18.33 4.89 8.93
N ASN A 88 -18.53 6.12 9.44
CA ASN A 88 -19.64 6.44 10.35
C ASN A 88 -19.71 5.52 11.59
N GLY A 89 -18.55 5.12 12.12
CA GLY A 89 -18.44 4.26 13.30
C GLY A 89 -18.82 2.80 13.06
N GLN A 90 -18.78 2.33 11.80
CA GLN A 90 -18.98 0.94 11.43
C GLN A 90 -17.80 0.45 10.59
N PRO A 91 -17.31 -0.78 10.81
CA PRO A 91 -16.23 -1.35 10.01
C PRO A 91 -16.58 -1.39 8.51
N ASN A 92 -15.68 -0.89 7.68
CA ASN A 92 -15.77 -1.00 6.23
C ASN A 92 -15.13 -2.31 5.79
N LEU A 93 -15.96 -3.33 5.61
CA LEU A 93 -15.52 -4.69 5.30
C LEU A 93 -15.58 -5.02 3.80
N ASP A 94 -16.22 -4.18 2.97
CA ASP A 94 -16.42 -4.45 1.56
C ASP A 94 -15.24 -3.94 0.74
N CYS A 95 -14.56 -4.86 0.04
CA CYS A 95 -13.38 -4.56 -0.74
C CYS A 95 -13.70 -4.13 -2.18
N ASP A 96 -14.98 -4.04 -2.56
CA ASP A 96 -15.39 -3.64 -3.91
C ASP A 96 -15.03 -2.16 -4.17
N GLY A 97 -14.06 -1.94 -5.05
CA GLY A 97 -13.59 -0.60 -5.45
C GLY A 97 -14.63 0.21 -6.22
N SER A 98 -15.72 -0.40 -6.68
CA SER A 98 -16.84 0.31 -7.31
C SER A 98 -17.80 0.95 -6.30
N LEU A 99 -17.69 0.60 -5.02
CA LEU A 99 -18.52 1.10 -3.94
C LEU A 99 -17.80 2.17 -3.11
N ASN A 100 -18.56 2.91 -2.29
CA ASN A 100 -18.05 3.82 -1.26
C ASN A 100 -16.96 4.81 -1.73
N ASN A 101 -17.03 5.28 -2.98
CA ASN A 101 -16.01 6.14 -3.61
C ASN A 101 -14.62 5.48 -3.72
N ASN A 102 -14.56 4.19 -4.05
CA ASN A 102 -13.33 3.40 -4.11
C ASN A 102 -12.61 3.37 -2.76
N ALA A 103 -13.36 3.23 -1.66
CA ALA A 103 -12.76 3.13 -0.33
C ALA A 103 -12.03 1.79 -0.11
N GLY A 104 -12.44 0.72 -0.81
CA GLY A 104 -11.94 -0.63 -0.56
C GLY A 104 -12.21 -1.09 0.87
N CYS A 105 -11.55 -2.15 1.30
CA CYS A 105 -11.55 -2.62 2.68
C CYS A 105 -10.12 -2.50 3.23
N GLY A 106 -9.96 -1.98 4.45
CA GLY A 106 -8.64 -1.64 4.95
C GLY A 106 -8.47 -1.82 6.44
N VAL A 107 -7.20 -1.86 6.85
CA VAL A 107 -6.74 -1.97 8.22
C VAL A 107 -5.69 -0.88 8.48
N THR A 108 -5.95 -0.04 9.49
CA THR A 108 -4.99 0.97 9.96
C THR A 108 -4.06 0.38 11.01
N GLU A 109 -2.76 0.58 10.85
CA GLU A 109 -1.77 0.14 11.83
C GLU A 109 -1.88 0.92 13.14
N TRP A 110 -1.70 0.25 14.28
CA TRP A 110 -1.74 0.91 15.58
C TRP A 110 -0.54 1.84 15.83
N SER A 111 0.62 1.55 15.24
CA SER A 111 1.87 2.24 15.55
C SER A 111 2.01 3.53 14.76
N ARG A 112 2.38 4.62 15.43
CA ARG A 112 2.79 5.86 14.76
C ARG A 112 4.11 5.74 14.01
N ALA A 113 4.93 4.75 14.36
CA ALA A 113 6.17 4.43 13.65
C ALA A 113 5.93 3.52 12.44
N SER A 114 4.72 3.54 11.87
CA SER A 114 4.37 2.80 10.65
C SER A 114 4.33 3.70 9.41
N TYR A 115 4.15 5.01 9.56
CA TYR A 115 3.99 5.91 8.41
C TYR A 115 4.48 7.33 8.68
N GLY A 116 4.85 8.01 7.60
CA GLY A 116 5.14 9.44 7.59
C GLY A 116 6.35 9.86 8.44
N PRO A 117 6.38 11.10 8.95
CA PRO A 117 7.58 11.68 9.55
C PRO A 117 8.15 10.89 10.74
N THR A 118 7.30 10.21 11.52
CA THR A 118 7.74 9.38 12.65
C THR A 118 8.46 8.13 12.18
N PHE A 119 7.94 7.46 11.13
CA PHE A 119 8.61 6.32 10.50
C PHE A 119 9.99 6.73 9.97
N ASP A 120 10.07 7.89 9.31
CA ASP A 120 11.31 8.43 8.73
C ASP A 120 12.35 8.75 9.79
N ALA A 121 11.93 9.43 10.86
CA ALA A 121 12.78 9.80 11.97
C ALA A 121 13.38 8.57 12.69
N GLN A 122 12.72 7.41 12.59
CA GLN A 122 13.22 6.14 13.14
C GLN A 122 14.08 5.33 12.15
N GLY A 123 14.41 5.90 10.98
CA GLY A 123 15.20 5.22 9.95
C GLY A 123 14.38 4.24 9.10
N GLY A 124 13.06 4.45 9.06
CA GLY A 124 12.10 3.65 8.33
C GLY A 124 12.00 2.22 8.83
N GLY A 125 11.83 1.29 7.90
CA GLY A 125 11.48 -0.08 8.24
C GLY A 125 11.38 -0.99 7.03
N VAL A 126 10.78 -2.15 7.26
CA VAL A 126 10.51 -3.16 6.24
C VAL A 126 9.06 -3.54 6.28
N PHE A 127 8.42 -3.49 5.11
CA PHE A 127 7.11 -4.06 4.89
C PHE A 127 7.26 -5.37 4.14
N ALA A 128 6.61 -6.41 4.63
CA ALA A 128 6.61 -7.74 4.04
C ALA A 128 5.18 -8.18 3.77
N MET A 129 4.89 -8.55 2.52
CA MET A 129 3.62 -9.13 2.14
C MET A 129 3.81 -10.60 1.73
N LYS A 130 3.04 -11.49 2.35
CA LYS A 130 2.82 -12.87 1.90
C LYS A 130 1.49 -12.90 1.15
N TRP A 131 1.51 -13.41 -0.07
CA TRP A 131 0.30 -13.61 -0.86
C TRP A 131 0.32 -15.01 -1.49
N ASP A 132 -0.58 -15.88 -1.03
CA ASP A 132 -0.82 -17.23 -1.56
C ASP A 132 -2.30 -17.65 -1.41
N ASP A 133 -2.59 -18.96 -1.43
CA ASP A 133 -3.94 -19.52 -1.31
C ASP A 133 -4.49 -19.45 0.13
N GLU A 134 -3.65 -19.16 1.12
CA GLU A 134 -4.06 -18.92 2.51
C GLU A 134 -4.46 -17.46 2.77
N GLY A 135 -4.33 -16.58 1.76
CA GLY A 135 -4.72 -15.17 1.84
C GLY A 135 -3.61 -14.19 1.48
N ILE A 136 -3.84 -12.93 1.84
CA ILE A 136 -2.87 -11.84 1.71
C ILE A 136 -2.61 -11.26 3.09
N ALA A 137 -1.40 -11.40 3.60
CA ALA A 137 -1.00 -10.91 4.91
C ALA A 137 0.16 -9.92 4.80
N VAL A 138 0.10 -8.83 5.58
CA VAL A 138 1.10 -7.77 5.60
C VAL A 138 1.68 -7.61 7.01
N TRP A 139 3.00 -7.60 7.09
CA TRP A 139 3.76 -7.25 8.28
C TRP A 139 4.52 -5.94 8.06
N SER A 140 4.64 -5.17 9.14
CA SER A 140 5.39 -3.92 9.21
C SER A 140 6.40 -4.03 10.35
N PHE A 141 7.68 -3.86 10.03
CA PHE A 141 8.78 -3.91 10.98
C PHE A 141 9.50 -2.56 10.99
N TYR A 142 9.45 -1.84 12.12
CA TYR A 142 10.32 -0.68 12.31
C TYR A 142 11.79 -1.12 12.27
N ARG A 143 12.71 -0.21 11.89
CA ARG A 143 14.11 -0.53 11.60
C ARG A 143 14.79 -1.43 12.63
N ALA A 144 14.57 -1.18 13.92
CA ALA A 144 15.21 -1.93 15.01
C ALA A 144 14.59 -3.30 15.30
N ALA A 145 13.42 -3.62 14.73
CA ALA A 145 12.72 -4.90 14.88
C ALA A 145 12.66 -5.74 13.60
N VAL A 146 13.42 -5.37 12.55
CA VAL A 146 13.49 -6.17 11.32
C VAL A 146 14.06 -7.56 11.66
N PRO A 147 13.32 -8.65 11.38
CA PRO A 147 13.78 -10.00 11.68
C PRO A 147 15.07 -10.39 10.91
N GLN A 148 15.92 -11.21 11.53
CA GLN A 148 17.23 -11.58 10.95
C GLN A 148 17.10 -12.43 9.67
N ASP A 149 16.05 -13.24 9.57
CA ASP A 149 15.71 -14.03 8.39
C ASP A 149 15.33 -13.13 7.19
N VAL A 150 14.65 -12.01 7.45
CA VAL A 150 14.40 -10.96 6.45
C VAL A 150 15.71 -10.30 5.99
N VAL A 151 16.59 -9.91 6.92
CA VAL A 151 17.90 -9.29 6.59
C VAL A 151 18.79 -10.25 5.80
N SER A 152 18.76 -11.54 6.12
CA SER A 152 19.55 -12.56 5.44
C SER A 152 18.95 -13.04 4.11
N GLY A 153 17.78 -12.52 3.72
CA GLY A 153 17.11 -12.86 2.46
C GLY A 153 16.45 -14.24 2.45
N ALA A 154 16.20 -14.83 3.62
CA ALA A 154 15.54 -16.12 3.80
C ALA A 154 14.28 -16.00 4.68
N PRO A 155 13.28 -15.19 4.26
CA PRO A 155 12.13 -14.85 5.10
C PRO A 155 11.26 -16.07 5.47
N ASN A 156 10.85 -16.13 6.73
CA ASN A 156 9.96 -17.15 7.30
C ASN A 156 8.89 -16.52 8.23
N PRO A 157 7.68 -16.21 7.70
CA PRO A 157 6.61 -15.56 8.46
C PRO A 157 6.06 -16.33 9.65
N SER A 158 6.25 -17.66 9.71
CA SER A 158 5.78 -18.45 10.85
C SER A 158 6.42 -18.03 12.19
N THR A 159 7.51 -17.27 12.12
CA THR A 159 8.25 -16.76 13.29
C THR A 159 7.99 -15.29 13.59
N TRP A 160 7.26 -14.57 12.73
CA TRP A 160 7.08 -13.11 12.85
C TRP A 160 5.92 -12.70 13.76
N GLY A 161 5.09 -13.66 14.16
CA GLY A 161 3.87 -13.40 14.91
C GLY A 161 2.73 -12.92 14.01
N GLU A 162 1.75 -12.29 14.64
CA GLU A 162 0.53 -11.84 13.98
C GLU A 162 0.80 -10.72 12.96
N PRO A 163 0.21 -10.77 11.75
CA PRO A 163 0.35 -9.70 10.77
C PRO A 163 -0.34 -8.42 11.25
N VAL A 164 0.00 -7.30 10.62
CA VAL A 164 -0.71 -6.04 10.88
C VAL A 164 -2.07 -6.02 10.19
N ALA A 165 -2.17 -6.66 9.03
CA ALA A 165 -3.41 -6.81 8.30
C ALA A 165 -3.43 -8.17 7.57
N ILE A 166 -4.59 -8.81 7.50
CA ILE A 166 -4.78 -10.05 6.73
C ILE A 166 -6.14 -10.06 6.03
N LEU A 167 -6.12 -10.38 4.73
CA LEU A 167 -7.30 -10.72 3.94
C LEU A 167 -7.38 -12.24 3.79
N GLU A 168 -8.27 -12.87 4.56
CA GLU A 168 -8.46 -14.31 4.55
C GLU A 168 -9.25 -14.80 3.32
N PRO A 169 -8.95 -16.00 2.80
CA PRO A 169 -9.54 -16.53 1.57
C PRO A 169 -11.04 -16.83 1.68
N SER A 170 -11.57 -16.94 2.90
CA SER A 170 -12.98 -17.25 3.19
C SER A 170 -13.92 -16.11 2.80
N GLY A 171 -13.52 -14.86 3.05
CA GLY A 171 -14.25 -13.65 2.66
C GLY A 171 -13.84 -13.12 1.29
N CYS A 172 -12.63 -13.44 0.84
CA CYS A 172 -12.14 -13.00 -0.45
C CYS A 172 -11.07 -13.95 -1.01
N ASN A 173 -11.42 -14.71 -2.05
CA ASN A 173 -10.46 -15.66 -2.64
C ASN A 173 -9.31 -14.90 -3.32
N PRO A 174 -8.05 -15.05 -2.85
CA PRO A 174 -6.92 -14.29 -3.35
C PRO A 174 -6.50 -14.69 -4.76
N ILE A 175 -6.85 -15.90 -5.21
CA ILE A 175 -6.49 -16.44 -6.54
C ILE A 175 -7.40 -15.89 -7.63
N THR A 176 -8.66 -15.60 -7.30
CA THR A 176 -9.64 -15.10 -8.27
C THR A 176 -9.69 -13.57 -8.33
N ASN A 177 -9.42 -12.90 -7.21
CA ASN A 177 -9.57 -11.44 -7.09
C ASN A 177 -8.29 -10.68 -7.42
N PHE A 178 -7.12 -11.32 -7.34
CA PHE A 178 -5.83 -10.67 -7.57
C PHE A 178 -5.04 -11.43 -8.64
N VAL A 179 -4.69 -10.76 -9.74
CA VAL A 179 -3.91 -11.38 -10.83
C VAL A 179 -2.90 -10.41 -11.44
N ASN A 180 -1.76 -10.91 -11.90
CA ASN A 180 -0.77 -10.16 -12.69
C ASN A 180 -0.37 -8.78 -12.13
N HIS A 181 -0.01 -8.71 -10.84
CA HIS A 181 0.42 -7.47 -10.21
C HIS A 181 1.86 -7.10 -10.55
N SER A 182 2.13 -5.79 -10.55
CA SER A 182 3.43 -5.13 -10.59
C SER A 182 3.58 -4.29 -9.34
N ILE A 183 4.80 -4.18 -8.82
CA ILE A 183 5.08 -3.33 -7.66
C ILE A 183 5.30 -1.90 -8.16
N VAL A 184 4.58 -0.94 -7.60
CA VAL A 184 4.64 0.48 -7.93
C VAL A 184 4.94 1.29 -6.68
N PHE A 185 5.88 2.21 -6.82
CA PHE A 185 6.17 3.24 -5.83
C PHE A 185 5.70 4.57 -6.41
N ALA A 186 4.66 5.13 -5.83
CA ALA A 186 4.16 6.44 -6.21
C ALA A 186 4.40 7.43 -5.07
N ASP A 187 5.08 8.53 -5.35
CA ASP A 187 5.13 9.70 -4.48
C ASP A 187 4.01 10.64 -4.94
N MET A 188 3.01 10.84 -4.08
CA MET A 188 1.89 11.75 -4.35
C MET A 188 2.24 13.22 -4.08
N SER A 189 3.49 13.64 -4.30
CA SER A 189 3.87 15.04 -4.38
C SER A 189 4.13 15.46 -5.83
N TYR A 190 3.29 16.39 -6.32
CA TYR A 190 3.33 17.08 -7.62
C TYR A 190 2.99 16.31 -8.91
N ASP A 191 3.34 15.03 -9.08
CA ASP A 191 3.23 14.38 -10.40
C ASP A 191 1.80 13.97 -10.80
N LEU A 192 0.93 13.65 -9.84
CA LEU A 192 -0.49 13.35 -10.12
C LEU A 192 -1.37 14.61 -10.23
N MET A 193 -1.06 15.67 -9.47
CA MET A 193 -1.72 16.98 -9.62
C MET A 193 -1.51 17.56 -11.03
N ARG A 194 -0.33 17.37 -11.64
CA ARG A 194 -0.09 17.81 -13.04
C ARG A 194 -0.86 16.99 -14.07
N ARG A 195 -1.03 15.68 -13.87
CA ARG A 195 -1.78 14.82 -14.80
C ARG A 195 -3.28 15.06 -14.71
N ALA A 196 -3.84 15.33 -13.53
CA ALA A 196 -5.23 15.76 -13.37
C ALA A 196 -5.52 17.15 -13.98
N MET A 197 -4.56 18.08 -13.89
CA MET A 197 -4.67 19.41 -14.52
C MET A 197 -4.39 19.43 -16.03
N GLN A 198 -3.79 18.39 -16.61
CA GLN A 198 -3.66 18.26 -18.07
C GLN A 198 -4.92 17.67 -18.74
N VAL A 199 -5.74 16.91 -18.00
CA VAL A 199 -7.04 16.41 -18.49
C VAL A 199 -8.13 17.49 -18.37
N THR A 200 -7.96 18.47 -17.48
CA THR A 200 -8.85 19.65 -17.36
C THR A 200 -8.13 20.90 -17.84
N GLY A 201 -8.12 21.11 -19.15
CA GLY A 201 -7.38 22.21 -19.77
C GLY A 201 -7.75 23.60 -19.23
N ARG A 202 -6.91 24.18 -18.36
CA ARG A 202 -6.49 25.59 -18.34
C ARG A 202 -5.64 25.90 -17.11
N ALA A 203 -4.35 26.17 -17.32
CA ALA A 203 -3.61 27.12 -16.48
C ALA A 203 -2.40 27.66 -17.26
N THR A 204 -2.60 28.78 -17.96
CA THR A 204 -1.49 29.62 -18.42
C THR A 204 -0.77 30.19 -17.20
N ARG A 205 0.47 29.74 -16.94
CA ARG A 205 1.35 30.33 -15.91
C ARG A 205 1.62 31.79 -16.23
N THR A 206 1.43 32.68 -15.25
CA THR A 206 1.89 34.06 -15.37
C THR A 206 3.37 34.17 -14.94
N PRO A 207 4.16 35.07 -15.55
CA PRO A 207 5.61 35.20 -15.30
C PRO A 207 6.00 35.48 -13.84
N ARG A 208 5.07 35.86 -12.96
CA ARG A 208 5.35 36.22 -11.56
C ARG A 208 5.75 35.03 -10.68
N GLN A 209 5.26 33.82 -10.97
CA GLN A 209 5.60 32.64 -10.17
C GLN A 209 6.99 32.06 -10.49
N ALA A 210 7.58 32.39 -11.64
CA ALA A 210 8.93 31.96 -12.00
C ALA A 210 10.03 32.77 -11.29
N ALA A 211 9.69 33.92 -10.68
CA ALA A 211 10.67 34.79 -10.03
C ALA A 211 10.90 34.46 -8.54
N GLN A 212 9.99 33.75 -7.87
CA GLN A 212 10.14 33.44 -6.44
C GLN A 212 11.02 32.21 -6.16
N GLU A 213 11.24 31.32 -7.13
CA GLU A 213 12.14 30.16 -6.96
C GLU A 213 13.64 30.49 -7.16
N ARG A 214 14.01 31.71 -7.60
CA ARG A 214 15.42 32.14 -7.67
C ARG A 214 15.93 32.86 -6.41
N ALA A 215 15.10 33.06 -5.40
CA ALA A 215 15.48 33.78 -4.18
C ALA A 215 15.72 32.87 -2.96
N GLN A 216 15.65 31.55 -3.11
CA GLN A 216 15.90 30.57 -2.04
C GLN A 216 17.12 29.69 -2.30
N THR A 217 18.02 30.13 -3.18
CA THR A 217 19.34 29.51 -3.40
C THR A 217 20.44 30.57 -3.30
N VAL A 218 20.58 31.13 -2.08
CA VAL A 218 21.86 31.55 -1.47
C VAL A 218 21.73 31.34 0.03
#